data_AF-A0A849HKC2-F1
#
_entry.id   AF-A0A849HKC2-F1
#
_cell.length_a   1.000
_cell.length_b   1.000
_cell.length_c   1.000
_cell.angle_alpha   90.00
_cell.angle_beta   90.00
_cell.angle_gamma   90.00
#
_symmetry.space_group_name_H-M   'P 1'
#
loop_
_entity.id
_entity.type
_entity.pdbx_description
1 polymer ?
#
loop_
_entity_poly.entity_id
_entity_poly.type
_entity_poly.pdbx_seq_one_letter_code
_entity_poly.pdbx_strand_id
1 'polypeptide(L)'
;MPLAIVVGSLLLFVVGAHVGRGIANLLSVGWWEFPDRADLFTSLPGLLEGDAGAGLTATHPMVAPAIVLWVCIAAVELAILGLVVAGIRAGLRLWGPSRVQGVATRVEAERLLGWSRLRRHAAIVRPDLYGKGRGQA
;
A
#
# COMPACT_ATOMS: atom_id res chain seq x y z
N MET A 1 14.24 -8.62 4.49
CA MET A 1 13.17 -7.78 3.90
C MET A 1 11.76 -8.34 4.15
N PRO A 2 11.39 -9.58 3.78
CA PRO A 2 10.02 -10.05 4.00
C PRO A 2 9.66 -10.13 5.49
N LEU A 3 10.58 -10.61 6.33
CA LEU A 3 10.39 -10.66 7.78
C LEU A 3 10.13 -9.28 8.40
N ALA A 4 10.87 -8.25 7.98
CA ALA A 4 10.69 -6.89 8.50
C ALA A 4 9.31 -6.30 8.14
N ILE A 5 8.80 -6.63 6.95
CA ILE A 5 7.44 -6.24 6.54
C ILE A 5 6.41 -6.95 7.42
N VAL A 6 6.55 -8.26 7.61
CA VAL A 6 5.62 -9.04 8.45
C VAL A 6 5.62 -8.53 9.89
N VAL A 7 6.79 -8.38 10.49
CA VAL A 7 6.95 -7.88 11.87
C VAL A 7 6.43 -6.45 11.98
N GLY A 8 6.78 -5.57 11.03
CA GLY A 8 6.30 -4.19 11.00
C GLY A 8 4.79 -4.09 10.86
N SER A 9 4.18 -4.91 10.01
CA SER A 9 2.72 -5.00 9.88
C SER A 9 2.08 -5.50 11.17
N LEU A 10 2.60 -6.57 11.78
CA LEU A 10 2.07 -7.11 13.04
C LEU A 10 2.12 -6.05 14.15
N LEU A 11 3.24 -5.34 14.28
CA LEU A 11 3.37 -4.23 15.23
C LEU A 11 2.38 -3.11 14.94
N LEU A 12 2.13 -2.81 13.66
CA LEU A 12 1.15 -1.79 13.28
C LEU A 12 -0.27 -2.20 13.67
N PHE A 13 -0.66 -3.46 13.50
CA PHE A 13 -1.95 -3.99 13.99
C PHE A 13 -2.02 -3.91 15.53
N VAL A 14 -0.98 -4.35 16.25
CA VAL A 14 -0.95 -4.25 17.73
C VAL A 14 -1.12 -2.80 18.21
N VAL A 15 -0.41 -1.86 17.60
CA VAL A 15 -0.58 -0.42 17.89
C VAL A 15 -2.00 0.05 17.51
N GLY A 16 -2.52 -0.42 16.37
CA GLY A 16 -3.88 -0.16 15.89
C GLY A 16 -4.96 -0.57 16.89
N ALA A 17 -4.85 -1.77 17.47
CA ALA A 17 -5.76 -2.25 18.50
C ALA A 17 -5.77 -1.32 19.74
N HIS A 18 -4.60 -0.86 20.19
CA HIS A 18 -4.50 0.08 21.31
C HIS A 18 -5.00 1.48 20.99
N VAL A 19 -4.82 1.93 19.74
CA VAL A 19 -5.45 3.15 19.23
C VAL A 19 -6.97 3.00 19.22
N GLY A 20 -7.51 1.88 18.72
CA GLY A 20 -8.94 1.58 18.74
C GLY A 20 -9.52 1.59 20.17
N ARG A 21 -8.81 0.99 21.13
CA ARG A 21 -9.14 1.04 22.56
C ARG A 21 -9.20 2.47 23.09
N GLY A 22 -8.18 3.27 22.80
CA GLY A 22 -8.15 4.68 23.18
C GLY A 22 -9.35 5.45 22.59
N ILE A 23 -9.71 5.22 21.32
CA ILE A 23 -10.85 5.86 20.67
C ILE A 23 -12.15 5.44 21.38
N ALA A 24 -12.29 4.17 21.71
CA ALA A 24 -13.46 3.66 22.41
C ALA A 24 -13.65 4.31 23.79
N ASN A 25 -12.58 4.44 24.57
CA ASN A 25 -12.60 5.12 25.87
C ASN A 25 -12.87 6.63 25.71
N LEU A 26 -12.34 7.26 24.67
CA LEU A 26 -12.58 8.68 24.38
C LEU A 26 -14.05 8.93 24.04
N LEU A 27 -14.67 8.06 23.23
CA LEU A 27 -16.07 8.18 22.83
C LEU A 27 -17.05 7.83 23.96
N SER A 28 -16.69 6.88 24.82
CA SER A 28 -17.61 6.36 25.85
C SER A 28 -17.50 7.11 27.18
N VAL A 29 -16.28 7.45 27.59
CA VAL A 29 -15.97 7.98 28.93
C VAL A 29 -15.23 9.33 28.86
N GLY A 30 -14.82 9.77 27.68
CA GLY A 30 -14.23 11.10 27.48
C GLY A 30 -12.74 11.19 27.75
N TRP A 31 -12.04 10.07 27.90
CA TRP A 31 -10.60 10.06 28.20
C TRP A 31 -9.82 9.10 27.30
N TRP A 32 -8.53 9.39 27.14
CA TRP A 32 -7.59 8.62 26.35
C TRP A 32 -6.32 8.34 27.18
N GLU A 33 -5.91 7.08 27.22
CA GLU A 33 -4.60 6.67 27.71
C GLU A 33 -4.06 5.61 26.76
N PHE A 34 -2.75 5.65 26.53
CA PHE A 34 -2.04 4.65 25.75
C PHE A 34 -1.26 3.74 26.71
N PRO A 35 -1.25 2.41 26.52
CA PRO A 35 -0.59 1.51 27.45
C PRO A 35 0.92 1.74 27.45
N ASP A 36 1.57 1.38 28.55
CA ASP A 36 3.03 1.39 28.59
C ASP A 36 3.59 0.32 27.63
N ARG A 37 4.83 0.49 27.20
CA ARG A 37 5.51 -0.41 26.25
C ARG A 37 5.60 -1.83 26.76
N ALA A 38 5.74 -2.00 28.08
CA ALA A 38 5.76 -3.31 28.73
C ALA A 38 4.42 -4.05 28.60
N ASP A 39 3.32 -3.29 28.55
CA ASP A 39 1.97 -3.84 28.58
C ASP A 39 1.32 -3.99 27.20
N LEU A 40 1.98 -3.52 26.14
CA LEU A 40 1.47 -3.58 24.76
C LEU A 40 1.02 -4.99 24.34
N PHE A 41 1.75 -6.02 24.73
CA PHE A 41 1.46 -7.41 24.35
C PHE A 41 0.73 -8.19 25.43
N THR A 42 1.04 -7.93 26.71
CA THR A 42 0.42 -8.64 27.85
C THR A 42 -1.05 -8.28 28.02
N SER A 43 -1.46 -7.08 27.59
CA SER A 43 -2.85 -6.62 27.63
C SER A 43 -3.72 -7.10 26.47
N LEU A 44 -3.14 -7.69 25.41
CA LEU A 44 -3.89 -8.13 24.23
C LEU A 44 -4.97 -9.18 24.55
N PRO A 45 -4.72 -10.21 25.38
CA PRO A 45 -5.77 -11.17 25.72
C PRO A 45 -6.97 -10.51 26.39
N GLY A 46 -6.75 -9.64 27.38
CA GLY A 46 -7.83 -8.90 28.04
C GLY A 46 -8.58 -7.97 27.07
N LEU A 47 -7.86 -7.32 26.16
CA LEU A 47 -8.45 -6.50 25.12
C LEU A 47 -9.38 -7.30 24.19
N LEU A 48 -8.96 -8.50 23.82
CA LEU A 48 -9.75 -9.43 22.99
C LEU A 48 -10.97 -9.96 23.73
N GLU A 49 -10.89 -10.13 25.06
CA GLU A 49 -12.02 -10.46 25.93
C GLU A 49 -13.01 -9.29 26.12
N GLY A 50 -12.66 -8.09 25.65
CA GLY A 50 -13.51 -6.91 25.70
C GLY A 50 -13.20 -5.97 26.86
N ASP A 51 -12.10 -6.17 27.58
CA ASP A 51 -11.64 -5.28 28.63
C ASP A 51 -10.91 -4.05 28.05
N ALA A 52 -11.62 -2.92 27.99
CA ALA A 52 -11.06 -1.64 27.50
C ALA A 52 -10.10 -0.96 28.50
N GLY A 53 -9.95 -1.53 29.70
CA GLY A 53 -8.98 -1.11 30.74
C GLY A 53 -7.71 -1.97 30.80
N ALA A 54 -7.63 -3.06 30.03
CA ALA A 54 -6.51 -3.98 30.08
C ALA A 54 -5.16 -3.27 29.82
N GLY A 55 -4.21 -3.43 30.74
CA GLY A 55 -2.86 -2.85 30.63
C GLY A 55 -2.78 -1.32 30.82
N LEU A 56 -3.84 -0.69 31.33
CA LEU A 56 -3.82 0.73 31.69
C LEU A 56 -3.45 0.93 33.15
N THR A 57 -2.75 2.03 33.42
CA THR A 57 -2.33 2.41 34.77
C THR A 57 -3.36 3.29 35.48
N ALA A 58 -4.25 3.96 34.73
CA ALA A 58 -5.21 4.87 35.33
C ALA A 58 -6.36 4.15 36.06
N THR A 59 -6.54 4.55 37.32
CA THR A 59 -7.65 4.22 38.22
C THR A 59 -8.95 4.93 37.82
N HIS A 60 -9.37 4.85 36.56
CA HIS A 60 -10.68 5.36 36.14
C HIS A 60 -11.74 4.25 36.31
N PRO A 61 -12.82 4.49 37.07
CA PRO A 61 -13.79 3.45 37.39
C PRO A 61 -14.68 3.03 36.21
N MET A 62 -14.60 3.74 35.07
CA MET A 62 -15.44 3.51 33.91
C MET A 62 -14.58 3.35 32.66
N VAL A 63 -14.86 2.26 31.93
CA VAL A 63 -14.22 1.91 30.65
C VAL A 63 -15.28 1.71 29.58
N ALA A 64 -14.89 1.78 28.31
CA ALA A 64 -15.82 1.58 27.20
C ALA A 64 -16.49 0.19 27.26
N PRO A 65 -17.77 0.07 26.90
CA PRO A 65 -18.42 -1.22 26.70
C PRO A 65 -17.72 -2.04 25.61
N ALA A 66 -17.65 -3.36 25.78
CA ALA A 66 -16.97 -4.28 24.87
C ALA A 66 -17.37 -4.12 23.39
N ILE A 67 -18.66 -3.86 23.12
CA ILE A 67 -19.13 -3.64 21.75
C ILE A 67 -18.53 -2.39 21.10
N VAL A 68 -18.43 -1.29 21.86
CA VAL A 68 -17.84 -0.03 21.36
C VAL A 68 -16.35 -0.23 21.12
N LEU A 69 -15.69 -0.92 22.05
CA LEU A 69 -14.29 -1.30 21.93
C LEU A 69 -14.02 -2.08 20.64
N TRP A 70 -14.73 -3.18 20.39
CA TRP A 70 -14.50 -4.00 19.20
C TRP A 70 -14.82 -3.27 17.90
N VAL A 71 -15.87 -2.43 17.87
CA VAL A 71 -16.20 -1.62 16.70
C VAL A 71 -15.09 -0.62 16.40
N CYS A 72 -14.57 0.07 17.41
CA CYS A 72 -13.47 1.01 17.24
C CYS A 72 -12.17 0.32 16.81
N ILE A 73 -11.84 -0.83 17.42
CA ILE A 73 -10.69 -1.65 17.00
C ILE A 73 -10.86 -2.08 15.54
N ALA A 74 -11.99 -2.68 15.18
CA ALA A 74 -12.23 -3.14 13.82
C ALA A 74 -12.15 -1.99 12.80
N ALA A 75 -12.69 -0.82 13.12
CA ALA A 75 -12.61 0.35 12.26
C ALA A 75 -11.17 0.83 12.02
N VAL A 76 -10.36 0.91 13.09
CA VAL A 76 -8.95 1.30 12.99
C VAL A 76 -8.15 0.26 12.21
N GLU A 77 -8.36 -1.02 12.47
CA GLU A 77 -7.64 -2.11 11.81
C GLU A 77 -7.97 -2.21 10.32
N LEU A 78 -9.23 -1.97 9.95
CA LEU A 78 -9.63 -1.87 8.55
C LEU A 78 -8.98 -0.66 7.85
N ALA A 79 -8.87 0.48 8.53
CA ALA A 79 -8.17 1.65 7.99
C ALA A 79 -6.67 1.36 7.79
N ILE A 80 -6.02 0.74 8.77
CA ILE A 80 -4.62 0.31 8.70
C ILE A 80 -4.40 -0.67 7.55
N LEU A 81 -5.25 -1.70 7.45
CA LEU A 81 -5.20 -2.67 6.37
C LEU A 81 -5.35 -1.99 5.01
N GLY A 82 -6.30 -1.07 4.88
CA GLY A 82 -6.50 -0.26 3.67
C GLY A 82 -5.26 0.54 3.29
N LEU A 83 -4.61 1.19 4.26
CA LEU A 83 -3.37 1.95 4.05
C LEU A 83 -2.20 1.04 3.64
N VAL A 84 -2.04 -0.12 4.27
CA VAL A 84 -1.00 -1.10 3.92
C VAL A 84 -1.19 -1.60 2.48
N VAL A 85 -2.41 -2.00 2.12
CA VAL A 85 -2.74 -2.45 0.76
C VAL A 85 -2.53 -1.33 -0.26
N ALA A 86 -2.96 -0.11 0.05
CA ALA A 86 -2.75 1.06 -0.81
C ALA A 86 -1.25 1.37 -0.99
N GLY A 87 -0.47 1.31 0.09
CA GLY A 87 0.98 1.50 0.07
C GLY A 87 1.71 0.45 -0.77
N ILE A 88 1.36 -0.83 -0.60
CA ILE A 88 1.89 -1.92 -1.44
C ILE A 88 1.53 -1.67 -2.90
N ARG A 89 0.26 -1.34 -3.20
CA ARG A 89 -0.21 -1.06 -4.57
C ARG A 89 0.52 0.13 -5.18
N ALA A 90 0.72 1.20 -4.43
CA ALA A 90 1.46 2.38 -4.87
C ALA A 90 2.93 2.03 -5.13
N GLY A 91 3.57 1.28 -4.23
CA GLY A 91 4.95 0.80 -4.40
C GLY A 91 5.11 -0.08 -5.63
N LEU A 92 4.17 -1.00 -5.88
CA LEU A 92 4.15 -1.83 -7.10
C LEU A 92 3.90 -1.00 -8.36
N ARG A 93 3.11 0.08 -8.30
CA ARG A 93 2.93 0.98 -9.46
C ARG A 93 4.18 1.80 -9.75
N LEU A 94 4.89 2.24 -8.70
CA LEU A 94 6.07 3.11 -8.83
C LEU A 94 7.34 2.32 -9.16
N TRP A 95 7.53 1.12 -8.60
CA TRP A 95 8.75 0.32 -8.72
C TRP A 95 8.52 -1.11 -9.16
N GLY A 96 7.27 -1.52 -9.39
CA GLY A 96 6.96 -2.90 -9.74
C GLY A 96 7.41 -3.30 -11.16
N PRO A 97 7.54 -4.61 -11.40
CA PRO A 97 8.06 -5.20 -12.64
C PRO A 97 7.21 -4.90 -13.88
N SER A 98 6.03 -4.29 -13.72
CA SER A 98 5.19 -3.80 -14.82
C SER A 98 5.63 -2.42 -15.35
N ARG A 99 6.63 -1.76 -14.74
CA ARG A 99 7.38 -0.74 -15.45
C ARG A 99 8.09 -1.46 -16.58
N VAL A 100 7.68 -1.18 -17.79
CA VAL A 100 8.35 -1.61 -19.01
C VAL A 100 9.71 -0.90 -19.08
N GLN A 101 10.65 -1.28 -18.21
CA GLN A 101 12.07 -0.93 -18.26
C GLN A 101 12.63 -1.64 -19.49
N GLY A 102 12.43 -1.05 -20.67
CA GLY A 102 12.94 -1.62 -21.92
C GLY A 102 12.16 -1.31 -23.19
N VAL A 103 11.02 -0.63 -23.15
CA VAL A 103 10.51 -0.01 -24.38
C VAL A 103 11.17 1.35 -24.53
N ALA A 104 12.13 1.41 -25.46
CA ALA A 104 12.65 2.67 -25.96
C ALA A 104 11.47 3.61 -26.21
N THR A 105 11.55 4.85 -25.67
CA THR A 105 10.53 5.86 -25.98
C THR A 105 10.38 5.96 -27.50
N ARG A 106 9.21 6.36 -28.04
CA ARG A 106 9.03 6.46 -29.50
C ARG A 106 10.17 7.22 -30.19
N VAL A 107 10.70 8.26 -29.52
CA VAL A 107 11.84 9.07 -29.99
C VAL A 107 13.15 8.28 -30.00
N GLU A 108 13.36 7.41 -29.02
CA GLU A 108 14.56 6.60 -28.87
C GLU A 108 14.53 5.37 -29.80
N ALA A 109 13.35 4.78 -30.02
CA ALA A 109 13.12 3.82 -31.10
C ALA A 109 13.31 4.46 -32.48
N GLU A 110 12.85 5.69 -32.69
CA GLU A 110 13.07 6.46 -33.92
C GLU A 110 14.56 6.75 -34.15
N ARG A 111 15.31 7.06 -33.08
CA ARG A 111 16.77 7.30 -33.15
C ARG A 111 17.58 6.02 -33.37
N LEU A 112 17.23 4.92 -32.71
CA LEU A 112 17.98 3.65 -32.80
C LEU A 112 17.66 2.85 -34.06
N LEU A 113 16.38 2.77 -34.44
CA LEU A 113 15.94 2.02 -35.62
C LEU A 113 15.89 2.88 -36.88
N GLY A 114 15.85 4.22 -36.74
CA GLY A 114 15.78 5.11 -37.89
C GLY A 114 14.56 4.86 -38.77
N TRP A 115 13.40 4.56 -38.16
CA TRP A 115 12.24 4.01 -38.88
C TRP A 115 11.70 4.97 -39.98
N SER A 116 11.68 6.28 -39.70
CA SER A 116 11.42 7.32 -40.72
C SER A 116 12.45 7.33 -41.84
N ARG A 117 13.73 7.10 -41.51
CA ARG A 117 14.83 7.05 -42.48
C ARG A 117 14.73 5.81 -43.38
N LEU A 118 14.38 4.66 -42.80
CA LEU A 118 14.10 3.40 -43.52
C LEU A 118 12.90 3.55 -44.45
N ARG A 119 11.80 4.16 -43.98
CA ARG A 119 10.64 4.48 -44.85
C ARG A 119 11.02 5.41 -46.00
N ARG A 120 11.81 6.45 -45.74
CA ARG A 120 12.23 7.40 -46.77
C ARG A 120 13.08 6.72 -47.87
N HIS A 121 13.81 5.66 -47.54
CA HIS A 121 14.62 4.90 -48.50
C HIS A 121 13.98 3.55 -48.87
N ALA A 122 12.68 3.35 -48.61
CA ALA A 122 11.99 2.09 -48.88
C ALA A 122 12.03 1.68 -50.36
N ALA A 123 12.06 2.66 -51.28
CA ALA A 123 12.21 2.41 -52.72
C ALA A 123 13.58 1.83 -53.12
N ILE A 124 14.61 2.02 -52.29
CA ILE A 124 15.96 1.50 -52.52
C ILE A 124 16.12 0.13 -51.84
N VAL A 125 15.56 -0.03 -50.64
CA VAL A 125 15.65 -1.27 -49.85
C VAL A 125 14.72 -2.36 -50.40
N ARG A 126 13.53 -1.96 -50.88
CA ARG A 126 12.53 -2.84 -51.48
C ARG A 126 12.08 -2.31 -52.85
N PRO A 127 12.97 -2.37 -53.86
CA PRO A 127 12.63 -1.96 -55.21
C PRO A 127 11.60 -2.90 -55.86
N ASP A 128 11.40 -4.10 -55.30
CA ASP A 128 10.39 -5.07 -55.71
C ASP A 128 8.95 -4.59 -55.41
N LEU A 129 8.74 -3.83 -54.33
CA LEU A 129 7.42 -3.27 -53.99
C LEU A 129 7.25 -1.81 -54.35
N TYR A 130 8.34 -1.03 -54.27
CA TYR A 130 8.29 0.43 -54.38
C TYR A 130 9.11 0.96 -55.56
N GLY A 131 9.84 0.09 -56.26
CA GLY A 131 10.59 0.43 -57.45
C GLY A 131 9.70 0.36 -58.69
N LYS A 132 9.52 1.54 -59.29
CA LYS A 132 9.02 1.78 -60.66
C LYS A 132 7.52 1.61 -60.94
N GLY A 133 6.86 2.76 -60.88
CA GLY A 133 5.95 3.25 -61.93
C GLY A 133 6.61 4.33 -62.82
N ARG A 134 7.91 4.21 -63.14
CA ARG A 134 8.62 5.13 -64.06
C ARG A 134 9.59 4.36 -64.95
N GLY A 135 9.07 3.81 -66.05
CA GLY A 135 9.91 3.16 -67.05
C GLY A 135 9.17 2.30 -68.08
N GLN A 136 8.02 2.74 -68.59
CA GLN A 136 7.43 2.35 -69.88
C GLN A 136 6.72 3.63 -70.35
N ALA A 137 7.31 4.42 -71.27
CA ALA A 137 7.21 4.28 -72.73
C ALA A 137 5.75 4.40 -73.19
#